data_AF-A0A075MNW9-F1
#
_entry.id   AF-A0A075MNW9-F1
#
_cell.length_a   1.000
_cell.length_b   1.000
_cell.length_c   1.000
_cell.angle_alpha   90.00
_cell.angle_beta   90.00
_cell.angle_gamma   90.00
#
_symmetry.space_group_name_H-M   'P 1'
#
loop_
_entity.id
_entity.type
_entity.pdbx_description
1 polymer ?
#
loop_
_entity_poly.entity_id
_entity_poly.type
_entity_poly.pdbx_seq_one_letter_code
_entity_poly.pdbx_strand_id
1 'polypeptide(L)' 'MHLWSKRSTVVSWSYIVVCKKCGYISAEKLPEQEAKDLRRSHLEGSHGCTISHITLMKVRT' A
#
# COMPACT_ATOMS: atom_id res chain seq x y z
N MET A 1 -25.65 9.21 -32.02
CA MET A 1 -24.61 8.29 -32.52
C MET A 1 -23.41 8.33 -31.57
N HIS A 2 -23.13 7.18 -30.97
CA HIS A 2 -21.90 6.73 -30.27
C HIS A 2 -21.22 7.68 -29.27
N LEU A 3 -21.78 7.74 -28.06
CA LEU A 3 -21.00 7.93 -26.83
C LEU A 3 -20.12 6.69 -26.63
N TRP A 4 -18.91 6.70 -27.20
CA TRP A 4 -17.85 5.77 -26.81
C TRP A 4 -17.40 6.13 -25.39
N SER A 5 -18.13 5.61 -24.39
CA SER A 5 -17.57 5.38 -23.07
C SER A 5 -16.40 4.42 -23.24
N LYS A 6 -15.19 4.97 -23.38
CA LYS A 6 -13.95 4.26 -23.11
C LYS A 6 -14.05 3.80 -21.66
N ARG A 7 -14.61 2.61 -21.46
CA ARG A 7 -14.52 1.86 -20.22
C ARG A 7 -13.05 1.44 -20.10
N SER A 8 -12.19 2.39 -19.73
CA SER A 8 -10.92 2.07 -19.11
C SER A 8 -11.30 1.32 -17.85
N THR A 9 -11.15 0.01 -17.87
CA THR A 9 -11.03 -0.79 -16.65
C THR A 9 -9.88 -0.16 -15.87
N VAL A 10 -10.23 0.73 -14.94
CA VAL A 10 -9.27 1.32 -14.00
C VAL A 10 -8.73 0.11 -13.26
N VAL A 11 -7.51 -0.32 -13.62
CA VAL A 11 -6.82 -1.32 -12.84
C VAL A 11 -6.49 -0.63 -11.55
N SER A 12 -7.37 -0.81 -10.56
CA SER A 12 -7.18 -0.30 -9.22
C SER A 12 -6.02 -1.08 -8.62
N TRP A 13 -4.93 -0.37 -8.37
CA TRP A 13 -3.79 -0.92 -7.66
C TRP A 13 -3.90 -0.49 -6.21
N SER A 14 -3.93 -1.46 -5.33
CA SER A 14 -3.81 -1.24 -3.89
C SER A 14 -2.41 -1.66 -3.43
N TYR A 15 -2.06 -1.25 -2.23
CA TYR A 15 -0.77 -1.51 -1.60
C TYR A 15 -1.01 -2.05 -0.20
N ILE A 16 -0.15 -2.97 0.21
CA ILE A 16 -0.07 -3.44 1.60
C ILE A 16 1.30 -3.09 2.15
N VAL A 17 1.35 -2.74 3.43
CA VAL A 17 2.59 -2.44 4.15
C VAL A 17 3.06 -3.71 4.85
N VAL A 18 4.30 -4.12 4.61
CA VAL A 18 4.90 -5.30 5.23
C VAL A 18 6.21 -4.92 5.89
N CYS A 19 6.34 -5.14 7.20
CA CYS A 19 7.60 -4.98 7.92
C CYS A 19 8.23 -6.35 8.19
N LYS A 20 9.37 -6.61 7.55
CA LYS A 20 10.08 -7.89 7.67
C LYS A 20 10.78 -8.08 9.03
N LYS A 21 10.96 -7.01 9.80
CA LYS A 21 11.62 -7.06 11.11
C LYS A 21 10.68 -7.53 12.21
N CYS A 22 9.52 -6.90 12.35
CA CYS A 22 8.55 -7.20 13.39
C CYS A 22 7.42 -8.15 12.93
N GLY A 23 7.36 -8.47 11.64
CA GLY A 23 6.30 -9.29 11.06
C GLY A 23 4.98 -8.55 10.85
N TYR A 24 4.96 -7.21 10.97
CA TYR A 24 3.76 -6.42 10.73
C TYR A 24 3.32 -6.53 9.26
N ILE A 25 2.04 -6.82 9.03
CA ILE A 25 1.42 -6.86 7.72
C ILE A 25 0.11 -6.08 7.81
N SER A 26 -0.06 -5.08 6.95
CA SER A 26 -1.34 -4.38 6.79
C SER A 26 -2.40 -5.38 6.32
N ALA A 27 -3.46 -5.56 7.11
CA ALA A 27 -4.59 -6.40 6.73
C ALA A 27 -5.39 -5.79 5.56
N GLU A 28 -5.38 -4.47 5.46
CA GLU A 28 -6.15 -3.73 4.47
C GLU A 28 -5.31 -3.37 3.24
N LYS A 29 -5.97 -3.44 2.09
CA LYS A 29 -5.46 -3.03 0.78
C LYS A 29 -5.66 -1.52 0.65
N LEU A 30 -4.61 -0.76 0.94
CA LEU A 30 -4.66 0.70 0.99
C LEU A 30 -4.27 1.32 -0.37
N PRO A 31 -4.79 2.49 -0.73
CA PRO A 31 -4.22 3.26 -1.83
C PRO A 31 -2.77 3.66 -1.50
N GLU A 32 -1.99 3.99 -2.52
CA GLU A 32 -0.55 4.25 -2.37
C GLU A 32 -0.23 5.31 -1.30
N GLN A 33 -1.03 6.38 -1.26
CA GLN A 33 -0.84 7.48 -0.33
C GLN A 33 -1.05 7.05 1.12
N GLU A 34 -2.11 6.29 1.40
CA GLU A 34 -2.38 5.76 2.74
C GLU A 34 -1.35 4.71 3.15
N ALA A 35 -0.92 3.84 2.22
CA ALA A 35 0.14 2.87 2.50
C ALA A 35 1.49 3.54 2.84
N LYS A 36 1.81 4.66 2.17
CA LYS A 36 2.98 5.49 2.51
C LYS A 36 2.86 6.13 3.89
N ASP A 37 1.65 6.55 4.26
CA ASP A 37 1.39 7.15 5.57
C ASP A 37 1.49 6.13 6.70
N LEU A 38 0.84 4.97 6.53
CA LEU A 38 0.93 3.84 7.45
C LEU A 38 2.37 3.36 7.63
N ARG A 39 3.17 3.35 6.55
CA ARG A 39 4.62 3.09 6.64
C ARG A 39 5.33 4.08 7.56
N ARG A 40 5.03 5.38 7.48
CA ARG A 40 5.62 6.41 8.36
C ARG A 40 5.16 6.23 9.80
N SER A 41 3.86 6.04 10.01
CA SER A 41 3.31 5.77 11.35
C SER A 41 3.97 4.54 11.99
N HIS A 42 4.20 3.47 11.22
CA HIS A 42 4.91 2.29 11.70
C HIS A 42 6.38 2.55 12.00
N LEU A 43 7.06 3.42 11.25
CA LEU A 43 8.45 3.84 11.54
C LEU A 43 8.53 4.61 12.86
N GLU A 44 7.60 5.51 13.08
CA GLU A 44 7.58 6.34 14.29
C GLU A 44 7.17 5.55 15.53
N GLY A 45 6.20 4.62 15.40
CA GLY A 45 5.71 3.83 16.51
C GLY A 45 6.51 2.56 16.83
N SER A 46 7.33 2.06 15.92
CA SER A 46 8.01 0.76 16.10
C SER A 46 9.48 0.95 16.46
N HIS A 47 9.80 0.70 17.75
CA HIS A 47 11.16 0.75 18.27
C HIS A 47 12.09 -0.21 17.51
N GLY A 48 12.89 0.37 16.61
CA GLY A 48 13.91 -0.33 15.84
C GLY A 48 13.50 -0.80 14.46
N CYS A 49 12.27 -0.56 13.99
CA CYS A 49 11.97 -0.73 12.56
C CYS A 49 12.55 0.45 11.78
N THR A 50 13.04 0.19 10.57
CA THR A 50 13.66 1.20 9.70
C THR A 50 13.00 1.11 8.33
N ILE A 51 13.18 2.13 7.49
CA ILE A 51 12.56 2.18 6.16
C ILE A 51 12.92 0.92 5.36
N SER A 52 14.15 0.42 5.51
CA SER A 52 14.63 -0.80 4.84
C SER A 52 13.89 -2.07 5.28
N HIS A 53 13.33 -2.10 6.48
CA HIS A 53 12.52 -3.23 6.95
C HIS A 53 11.11 -3.23 6.35
N ILE A 54 10.61 -2.07 5.91
CA ILE A 54 9.21 -1.89 5.52
C ILE A 54 9.08 -1.79 4.00
N THR A 55 8.41 -2.77 3.42
CA THR A 55 8.15 -2.86 1.99
C THR A 55 6.69 -2.52 1.68
N LEU A 56 6.47 -1.76 0.61
CA LEU A 56 5.14 -1.56 0.03
C LEU A 56 4.95 -2.60 -1.07
N MET A 57 4.05 -3.55 -0.87
CA MET A 57 3.73 -4.54 -1.89
C MET A 57 2.51 -4.09 -2.68
N LYS A 58 2.66 -4.05 -4.00
CA LYS A 58 1.58 -3.69 -4.92
C LYS A 58 0.68 -4.90 -5.18
N VAL A 59 -0.62 -4.73 -5.00
CA VAL A 59 -1.64 -5.76 -5.15
C VAL A 59 -2.66 -5.27 -6.17
N ARG A 60 -3.02 -6.14 -7.12
CA ARG A 60 -4.07 -5.83 -8.09
C ARG A 60 -5.44 -6.07 -7.44
N THR A 61 -6.34 -5.13 -7.62
CA THR A 61 -7.70 -5.15 -7.06
C THR A 61 -8.72 -5.29 -8.18
#